data_AF-M1ASS4-F1
#
_entry.id   AF-M1ASS4-F1
#
_cell.length_a   1.000
_cell.length_b   1.000
_cell.length_c   1.000
_cell.angle_alpha   90.00
_cell.angle_beta   90.00
_cell.angle_gamma   90.00
#
_symmetry.space_group_name_H-M   'P 1'
#
loop_
_entity.id
_entity.type
_entity.pdbx_description
1 polymer ?
#
loop_
_entity_poly.entity_id
_entity_poly.type
_entity_poly.pdbx_seq_one_letter_code
_entity_poly.pdbx_strand_id
1 'polypeptide(L)' 'MTKSPAPTVKFITGDLLSGDRYLGRYTLLRAEVGRTRLTVQQVVRPPVRSPEL' A
#
# COMPACT_ATOMS: atom_id res chain seq x y z
N MET A 1 -5.73 -26.28 23.64
CA MET A 1 -5.14 -25.69 22.42
C MET A 1 -5.38 -24.19 22.43
N THR A 2 -4.37 -23.39 22.73
CA THR A 2 -4.44 -21.93 22.65
C THR A 2 -4.41 -21.55 21.16
N LYS A 3 -5.54 -21.06 20.63
CA LYS A 3 -5.57 -20.58 19.24
C LYS A 3 -4.80 -19.26 19.17
N SER A 4 -3.74 -19.22 18.37
CA SER A 4 -3.17 -17.94 17.95
C SER A 4 -4.27 -17.14 17.24
N PRO A 5 -4.40 -15.82 17.50
CA PRO A 5 -5.41 -15.00 16.83
C PRO A 5 -5.20 -15.08 15.33
N ALA A 6 -6.28 -15.34 14.59
CA ALA A 6 -6.21 -15.41 13.13
C ALA A 6 -5.75 -14.04 12.58
N PRO A 7 -4.81 -14.02 11.63
CA PRO A 7 -4.34 -12.78 11.04
C PRO A 7 -5.48 -12.10 10.28
N THR A 8 -5.68 -10.81 10.54
CA THR A 8 -6.64 -10.00 9.77
C THR A 8 -5.87 -9.19 8.74
N VAL A 9 -6.20 -9.36 7.46
CA VAL A 9 -5.57 -8.63 6.35
C VAL A 9 -6.61 -7.73 5.67
N LYS A 10 -6.25 -6.47 5.43
CA LYS A 10 -7.06 -5.49 4.69
C LYS A 10 -6.25 -4.90 3.55
N PHE A 11 -6.87 -4.79 2.38
CA PHE A 11 -6.32 -4.13 1.20
C PHE A 11 -7.01 -2.78 1.00
N ILE A 12 -6.23 -1.74 0.75
CA ILE A 12 -6.73 -0.40 0.45
C ILE A 12 -6.04 0.08 -0.82
N THR A 13 -6.81 0.34 -1.86
CA THR A 13 -6.31 0.94 -3.10
C THR A 13 -6.73 2.40 -3.18
N GLY A 14 -5.89 3.24 -3.77
CA GLY A 14 -6.21 4.65 -3.97
C GLY A 14 -5.24 5.35 -4.91
N ASP A 15 -5.57 6.58 -5.25
CA ASP A 15 -4.71 7.45 -6.05
C ASP A 15 -3.72 8.16 -5.11
N LEU A 16 -2.43 8.07 -5.43
CA LEU A 16 -1.36 8.76 -4.69
C LEU A 16 -1.16 10.14 -5.32
N LEU A 17 -1.38 11.18 -4.53
CA LEU A 17 -1.18 12.57 -4.93
C LEU A 17 0.00 13.18 -4.14
N SER A 18 0.74 14.08 -4.76
CA SER A 18 1.68 14.99 -4.08
C SER A 18 1.38 16.42 -4.51
N GLY A 19 0.75 17.18 -3.62
CA GLY A 19 0.03 18.40 -4.00
C GLY A 19 -1.05 18.07 -5.04
N ASP A 20 -1.10 18.86 -6.11
CA ASP A 20 -2.05 18.66 -7.23
C ASP A 20 -1.55 17.63 -8.27
N ARG A 21 -0.36 17.05 -8.07
CA ARG A 21 0.23 16.09 -9.02
C ARG A 21 -0.18 14.66 -8.70
N TYR A 22 -0.81 13.99 -9.66
CA TYR A 22 -1.01 12.54 -9.61
C TYR A 22 0.32 11.80 -9.77
N LEU A 23 0.68 11.00 -8.75
CA LEU A 23 1.92 10.21 -8.71
C LEU A 23 1.74 8.75 -9.09
N GLY A 24 0.50 8.28 -9.20
CA GLY A 24 0.18 6.90 -9.53
C GLY A 24 -0.86 6.29 -8.60
N ARG A 25 -1.04 4.98 -8.73
CA ARG A 25 -1.98 4.23 -7.90
C ARG A 25 -1.22 3.50 -6.81
N TYR A 26 -1.70 3.53 -5.57
CA TYR A 26 -1.14 2.75 -4.49
C TYR A 26 -2.06 1.61 -4.07
N THR A 27 -1.44 0.56 -3.54
CA THR A 27 -2.09 -0.53 -2.81
C THR A 27 -1.42 -0.63 -1.44
N LEU A 28 -2.20 -0.50 -0.37
CA LEU A 28 -1.77 -0.70 1.00
C LEU A 28 -2.29 -2.05 1.49
N LEU A 29 -1.40 -2.92 1.93
CA LEU A 29 -1.73 -4.11 2.69
C LEU A 29 -1.50 -3.81 4.16
N ARG A 30 -2.56 -3.89 4.98
CA ARG A 30 -2.47 -3.84 6.43
C ARG A 30 -2.79 -5.21 7.00
N ALA A 31 -1.85 -5.80 7.71
CA ALA A 31 -2.04 -7.04 8.45
C ALA A 31 -1.92 -6.78 9.96
N GLU A 32 -2.88 -7.29 10.73
CA GLU A 32 -2.85 -7.29 12.19
C GLU A 32 -2.79 -8.74 12.68
N VAL A 33 -1.74 -9.06 13.44
CA VAL A 33 -1.48 -10.39 14.00
C VAL A 33 -1.21 -10.24 15.49
N GLY A 34 -2.22 -10.53 16.32
CA GLY A 34 -2.16 -10.27 17.76
C GLY A 34 -1.99 -8.78 18.06
N ARG A 35 -0.82 -8.38 18.61
CA ARG A 35 -0.47 -6.98 18.89
C ARG A 35 0.42 -6.35 17.81
N THR A 36 0.85 -7.14 16.82
CA THR A 36 1.76 -6.69 15.76
C THR A 36 0.96 -6.16 14.58
N ARG A 37 1.33 -4.97 14.11
CA ARG A 37 0.78 -4.36 12.88
C ARG A 37 1.87 -4.30 11.82
N LEU A 38 1.61 -4.91 10.67
CA LEU A 38 2.43 -4.80 9.47
C LEU A 38 1.68 -3.95 8.44
N THR A 39 2.35 -2.97 7.85
CA THR A 39 1.82 -2.17 6.75
C THR A 39 2.81 -2.22 5.59
N VAL A 40 2.36 -2.71 4.43
CA VAL A 40 3.13 -2.74 3.19
C VAL A 40 2.44 -1.82 2.20
N GLN A 41 3.19 -0.88 1.60
CA GLN A 41 2.67 0.01 0.56
C GLN A 41 3.39 -0.29 -0.75
N GLN A 42 2.62 -0.60 -1.79
CA GLN A 42 3.10 -0.69 -3.16
C GLN A 42 2.56 0.50 -3.95
N VAL A 43 3.43 1.22 -4.67
CA VAL A 43 3.04 2.34 -5.54
C VAL A 43 3.36 1.97 -6.98
N VAL A 44 2.33 1.92 -7.81
CA VAL A 44 2.44 1.80 -9.27
C VAL A 44 2.51 3.21 -9.83
N ARG A 45 3.72 3.67 -10.15
CA ARG A 45 3.94 4.97 -10.78
C ARG A 45 3.61 4.87 -12.28
N PRO A 46 2.97 5.89 -12.88
CA PRO A 46 2.82 5.93 -14.32
C PRO A 46 4.22 5.94 -14.96
N PRO A 47 4.38 5.37 -16.16
CA PRO A 47 5.65 5.39 -16.87
C PRO A 47 6.11 6.84 -17.00
N VAL A 48 7.29 7.14 -16.45
CA VAL A 48 7.94 8.42 -16.70
C VAL A 48 8.33 8.38 -18.18
N ARG A 49 7.62 9.14 -19.03
CA ARG A 49 8.18 9.47 -20.34
C ARG A 49 9.50 10.17 -20.06
N SER A 50 10.60 9.66 -20.58
CA SER A 50 11.92 10.29 -20.44
C SER A 50 11.78 11.79 -20.70
N PRO A 51 12.34 12.68 -19.87
CA PRO A 51 12.57 14.04 -20.35
C PRO A 51 13.43 13.87 -21.61
N GLU A 52 12.98 14.43 -22.72
CA GLU A 52 13.76 14.41 -23.97
C GLU A 52 15.19 14.88 -23.64
N LEU A 53 16.18 14.07 -24.03
CA LEU A 53 17.61 14.36 -23.91
C LEU A 53 17.96 15.61 -24.70
#